data_AF-A0A0Q7SGG6-F1
#
_entry.id   AF-A0A0Q7SGG6-F1
#
_cell.length_a   1.000
_cell.length_b   1.000
_cell.length_c   1.000
_cell.angle_alpha   90.00
_cell.angle_beta   90.00
_cell.angle_gamma   90.00
#
_symmetry.space_group_name_H-M   'P 1'
#
loop_
_entity.id
_entity.type
_entity.pdbx_description
1 polymer ?
#
loop_
_entity_poly.entity_id
_entity_poly.type
_entity_poly.pdbx_seq_one_letter_code
_entity_poly.pdbx_strand_id
1 'polypeptide(L)'
;MPMDPFQAFAIQRRADFRRIARQTEGEHTAEDVENQAWLIAASIAAKRGYAVNFSLRIDQELVLAWLHNELVKYADKQVRYAVKLDRDWDTDDAAERADSLAHLLAAPAITDPAVQLLQREEVSSFLVLARHSYSQAAAYGILLDRFNHDPTELATYLCIVTSTLYDRLRWCTAWIEWQSSLFDGIQVVPFDFEPTKARLLRPRLHSAEPVADAQLAWPFSFMLP
;
A
#
# COMPACT_ATOMS: atom_id res chain seq x y z
N MET A 1 26.86 32.24 -50.40
CA MET A 1 25.92 32.29 -49.27
C MET A 1 26.75 32.44 -48.00
N PRO A 2 26.55 33.48 -47.17
CA PRO A 2 27.21 33.56 -45.87
C PRO A 2 26.77 32.36 -45.03
N MET A 3 27.73 31.67 -44.42
CA MET A 3 27.48 30.54 -43.54
C MET A 3 26.76 31.04 -42.28
N ASP A 4 25.72 30.33 -41.83
CA ASP A 4 25.03 30.64 -40.59
C ASP A 4 26.04 30.61 -39.42
N PRO A 5 26.11 31.64 -38.56
CA PRO A 5 27.02 31.67 -37.42
C PRO A 5 26.92 30.44 -36.51
N PHE A 6 25.75 29.81 -36.40
CA PHE A 6 25.61 28.56 -35.65
C PHE A 6 26.31 27.38 -36.34
N GLN A 7 26.15 27.22 -37.66
CA GLN A 7 26.83 26.18 -38.42
C GLN A 7 28.36 26.32 -38.35
N ALA A 8 28.86 27.56 -38.42
CA ALA A 8 30.28 27.83 -38.25
C ALA A 8 30.79 27.40 -36.87
N PHE A 9 30.03 27.69 -35.81
CA PHE A 9 30.31 27.24 -34.45
C PHE A 9 30.30 25.71 -34.33
N ALA A 10 29.30 25.04 -34.90
CA ALA A 10 29.17 23.60 -34.83
C ALA A 10 30.33 22.86 -35.53
N ILE A 11 30.74 23.36 -36.71
CA ILE A 11 31.91 22.83 -37.42
C ILE A 11 33.19 23.07 -36.60
N GLN A 12 33.37 24.28 -36.07
CA GLN A 12 34.58 24.65 -35.31
C GLN A 12 34.71 23.85 -34.01
N ARG A 13 33.60 23.55 -33.33
CA ARG A 13 33.56 22.89 -32.01
C ARG A 13 33.19 21.41 -32.05
N ARG A 14 33.16 20.80 -33.24
CA ARG A 14 32.81 19.38 -33.43
C ARG A 14 33.63 18.41 -32.57
N ALA A 15 34.90 18.72 -32.32
CA ALA A 15 35.75 17.91 -31.44
C ALA A 15 35.30 17.97 -29.97
N ASP A 16 34.89 19.15 -29.49
CA ASP A 16 34.36 19.34 -28.14
C ASP A 16 33.01 18.60 -27.98
N PHE A 17 32.13 18.65 -28.99
CA PHE A 17 30.87 17.90 -28.97
C PHE A 17 31.08 16.39 -28.89
N ARG A 18 32.00 15.84 -29.69
CA ARG A 18 32.37 14.42 -29.59
C ARG A 18 32.94 14.05 -28.23
N ARG A 19 33.72 14.95 -27.61
CA ARG A 19 34.25 14.72 -26.26
C ARG A 19 33.11 14.62 -25.25
N ILE A 20 32.14 15.53 -25.31
CA ILE A 20 30.98 15.52 -24.40
C ILE A 20 30.14 14.26 -24.65
N ALA A 21 29.82 13.93 -25.90
CA ALA A 21 29.05 12.72 -26.25
C ALA A 21 29.70 11.41 -25.75
N ARG A 22 31.04 11.35 -25.73
CA ARG A 22 31.76 10.19 -25.16
C ARG A 22 31.64 10.10 -23.64
N GLN A 23 31.51 11.23 -22.96
CA GLN A 23 31.37 11.29 -21.51
C GLN A 23 29.96 10.93 -21.04
N THR A 24 28.97 10.91 -21.93
CA THR A 24 27.59 10.50 -21.62
C THR A 24 27.39 8.98 -21.75
N GLU A 25 28.47 8.18 -21.75
CA GLU A 25 28.44 6.71 -21.81
C GLU A 25 27.51 6.10 -22.89
N GLY A 26 27.38 6.78 -24.04
CA GLY A 26 26.54 6.32 -25.15
C GLY A 26 25.09 6.79 -25.16
N GLU A 27 24.65 7.61 -24.19
CA GLU A 27 23.29 8.19 -24.17
C GLU A 27 23.03 9.21 -25.28
N HIS A 28 24.05 9.94 -25.68
CA HIS A 28 23.96 10.98 -26.68
C HIS A 28 25.01 10.80 -27.78
N THR A 29 24.59 10.96 -29.02
CA THR A 29 25.51 11.06 -30.16
C THR A 29 26.06 12.49 -30.28
N ALA A 30 27.12 12.65 -31.06
CA ALA A 30 27.68 13.99 -31.30
C ALA A 30 26.69 14.94 -32.00
N GLU A 31 25.76 14.40 -32.80
CA GLU A 31 24.70 15.17 -33.45
C GLU A 31 23.61 15.59 -32.46
N ASP A 32 23.26 14.73 -31.50
CA ASP A 32 22.33 15.08 -30.41
C ASP A 32 22.88 16.22 -29.56
N VAL A 33 24.18 16.16 -29.24
CA VAL A 33 24.90 17.21 -28.50
C VAL A 33 24.90 18.53 -29.28
N GLU A 34 25.04 18.50 -30.61
CA GLU A 34 24.95 19.70 -31.46
C GLU A 34 23.54 20.31 -31.41
N ASN A 35 22.49 19.49 -31.54
CA ASN A 35 21.11 19.95 -31.45
C ASN A 35 20.79 20.54 -30.06
N GLN A 36 21.30 19.91 -29.00
CA GLN A 36 21.21 20.42 -27.62
C GLN A 36 21.91 21.76 -27.46
N ALA A 37 23.01 22.02 -28.16
CA ALA A 37 23.71 23.30 -28.11
C ALA A 37 22.82 24.46 -28.58
N TRP A 38 22.00 24.21 -29.59
CA TRP A 38 21.04 25.21 -30.09
C TRP A 38 19.95 25.52 -29.05
N LEU A 39 19.38 24.49 -28.41
CA LEU A 39 18.38 24.65 -27.36
C LEU A 39 18.96 25.35 -26.11
N ILE A 40 20.17 24.96 -25.70
CA ILE A 40 20.86 25.58 -24.58
C ILE A 40 21.13 27.06 -24.86
N ALA A 41 21.56 27.41 -26.08
CA ALA A 41 21.76 28.81 -26.43
C ALA A 41 20.48 29.64 -26.32
N ALA A 42 19.33 29.10 -26.72
CA ALA A 42 18.03 29.74 -26.51
C ALA A 42 17.71 29.91 -25.02
N SER A 43 17.99 28.90 -24.20
CA SER A 43 17.77 28.98 -22.74
C SER A 43 18.69 30.00 -22.05
N ILE A 44 19.95 30.10 -22.48
CA ILE A 44 20.91 31.10 -21.99
C ILE A 44 20.42 32.49 -22.38
N ALA A 45 19.97 32.66 -23.62
CA ALA A 45 19.43 33.94 -24.09
C ALA A 45 18.22 34.39 -23.28
N ALA A 46 17.30 33.47 -22.96
CA ALA A 46 16.14 33.74 -22.12
C ALA A 46 16.53 34.19 -20.71
N LYS A 47 17.54 33.57 -20.08
CA LYS A 47 17.99 33.96 -18.72
C LYS A 47 18.78 35.26 -18.70
N ARG A 48 19.61 35.50 -19.72
CA ARG A 48 20.53 36.64 -19.80
C ARG A 48 19.85 37.90 -20.36
N GLY A 49 18.75 37.75 -21.08
CA GLY A 49 17.99 38.84 -21.71
C GLY A 49 18.51 39.28 -23.08
N TYR A 50 19.50 38.59 -23.65
CA TYR A 50 20.01 38.84 -25.00
C TYR A 50 20.52 37.57 -25.67
N ALA A 51 20.49 37.56 -27.00
CA ALA A 51 20.88 36.41 -27.80
C ALA A 51 22.37 36.05 -27.63
N VAL A 52 22.65 34.74 -27.62
CA VAL A 52 24.00 34.20 -27.64
C VAL A 52 24.64 34.49 -29.01
N ASN A 53 25.84 35.06 -29.01
CA ASN A 53 26.58 35.32 -30.22
C ASN A 53 27.60 34.20 -30.49
N PHE A 54 27.26 33.29 -31.41
CA PHE A 54 28.11 32.16 -31.78
C PHE A 54 29.42 32.55 -32.47
N SER A 55 29.60 33.79 -32.91
CA SER A 55 30.88 34.29 -33.43
C SER A 55 31.86 34.69 -32.32
N LEU A 56 31.37 34.90 -31.08
CA LEU A 56 32.20 35.27 -29.94
C LEU A 56 32.64 34.04 -29.16
N ARG A 57 33.95 33.89 -28.95
CA ARG A 57 34.53 32.73 -28.25
C ARG A 57 33.99 32.56 -26.82
N ILE A 58 33.75 33.67 -26.12
CA ILE A 58 33.24 33.67 -24.74
C ILE A 58 31.85 33.02 -24.68
N ASP A 59 30.97 33.38 -25.63
CA ASP A 59 29.62 32.83 -25.70
C ASP A 59 29.64 31.36 -26.15
N GLN A 60 30.55 30.97 -27.05
CA GLN A 60 30.77 29.56 -27.40
C GLN A 60 31.21 28.72 -26.18
N GLU A 61 32.18 29.22 -25.41
CA GLU A 61 32.68 28.54 -24.19
C GLU A 61 31.58 28.43 -23.13
N LEU A 62 30.74 29.45 -22.98
CA LEU A 62 29.58 29.43 -22.08
C LEU A 62 28.58 28.33 -22.46
N VAL A 63 28.23 28.22 -23.76
CA VAL A 63 27.34 27.17 -24.26
C VAL A 63 27.94 25.79 -23.97
N LEU A 64 29.22 25.57 -24.28
CA LEU A 64 29.90 24.29 -24.03
C LEU A 64 29.93 23.92 -22.53
N ALA A 65 30.17 24.90 -21.66
CA ALA A 65 30.20 24.68 -20.22
C ALA A 65 28.82 24.28 -19.67
N TRP A 66 27.77 24.95 -20.14
CA TRP A 66 26.39 24.57 -19.82
C TRP A 66 26.05 23.18 -20.33
N LEU A 67 26.46 22.87 -21.56
CA LEU A 67 26.16 21.59 -22.20
C LEU A 67 26.82 20.42 -21.48
N HIS A 68 28.08 20.57 -21.07
CA HIS A 68 28.76 19.60 -20.21
C HIS A 68 28.07 19.46 -18.85
N ASN A 69 27.66 20.57 -18.24
CA ASN A 69 26.99 20.50 -16.95
C ASN A 69 25.64 19.77 -17.04
N GLU A 70 24.83 20.09 -18.04
CA GLU A 70 23.51 19.48 -18.23
C GLU A 70 23.63 17.99 -18.56
N LEU A 71 24.38 17.65 -19.62
CA LEU A 71 24.42 16.30 -20.16
C LEU A 71 25.33 15.34 -19.39
N VAL A 72 26.37 15.84 -18.72
CA VAL A 72 27.34 14.97 -18.02
C VAL A 72 27.19 15.11 -16.51
N LYS A 73 27.26 16.34 -15.98
CA LYS A 73 27.35 16.55 -14.53
C LYS A 73 26.01 16.38 -13.80
N TYR A 74 24.90 16.72 -14.45
CA TYR A 74 23.57 16.73 -13.84
C TYR A 74 22.65 15.62 -14.34
N ALA A 75 22.80 15.16 -15.60
CA ALA A 75 22.09 13.97 -16.10
C ALA A 75 22.30 12.78 -15.17
N ASP A 76 23.55 12.56 -14.77
CA ASP A 76 23.92 11.46 -13.88
C ASP A 76 23.29 11.62 -12.48
N LYS A 77 22.94 12.82 -12.00
CA LYS A 77 22.33 12.98 -10.66
C LYS A 77 20.93 12.40 -10.54
N GLN A 78 20.12 12.50 -11.60
CA GLN A 78 18.76 11.94 -11.57
C GLN A 78 18.79 10.42 -11.77
N VAL A 79 19.83 9.90 -12.46
CA VAL A 79 19.96 8.49 -12.84
C VAL A 79 20.93 7.72 -11.93
N ARG A 80 21.70 8.39 -11.06
CA ARG A 80 22.76 7.77 -10.21
C ARG A 80 22.29 6.58 -9.39
N TYR A 81 21.03 6.57 -9.00
CA TYR A 81 20.42 5.49 -8.21
C TYR A 81 19.45 4.62 -9.03
N ALA A 82 19.22 4.97 -10.29
CA ALA A 82 18.37 4.19 -11.19
C ALA A 82 19.21 3.10 -11.86
N VAL A 83 18.72 1.85 -11.80
CA VAL A 83 19.33 0.72 -12.50
C VAL A 83 18.78 0.69 -13.93
N LYS A 84 19.67 0.78 -14.94
CA LYS A 84 19.29 0.61 -16.34
C LYS A 84 19.02 -0.86 -16.61
N LEU A 85 17.78 -1.20 -16.96
CA LEU A 85 17.37 -2.57 -17.25
C LEU A 85 17.97 -3.12 -18.56
N ASP A 86 18.27 -2.24 -19.50
CA ASP A 86 18.78 -2.59 -20.84
C ASP A 86 20.32 -2.62 -20.93
N ARG A 87 21.02 -2.30 -19.83
CA ARG A 87 22.48 -2.18 -19.84
C ARG A 87 23.13 -3.55 -19.69
N ASP A 88 23.94 -3.92 -20.69
CA ASP A 88 24.76 -5.13 -20.72
C ASP A 88 23.94 -6.45 -20.70
N TRP A 89 22.74 -6.44 -21.30
CA TRP A 89 21.94 -7.67 -21.54
C TRP A 89 22.73 -8.78 -22.26
N ASP A 90 23.72 -8.40 -23.06
CA ASP A 90 24.51 -9.30 -23.91
C ASP A 90 25.86 -9.72 -23.28
N THR A 91 26.05 -9.48 -21.97
CA THR A 91 27.23 -9.92 -21.22
C THR A 91 26.91 -11.12 -20.34
N ASP A 92 27.89 -12.00 -20.08
CA ASP A 92 27.68 -13.22 -19.29
C ASP A 92 27.16 -12.95 -17.86
N ASP A 93 27.36 -11.73 -17.32
CA ASP A 93 26.84 -11.28 -16.02
C ASP A 93 25.38 -10.77 -16.07
N ALA A 94 24.70 -10.87 -17.22
CA ALA A 94 23.33 -10.42 -17.40
C ALA A 94 22.32 -11.30 -16.66
N ALA A 95 22.58 -12.62 -16.56
CA ALA A 95 21.66 -13.57 -15.94
C ALA A 95 21.49 -13.30 -14.43
N GLU A 96 22.59 -13.08 -13.70
CA GLU A 96 22.55 -12.83 -12.25
C GLU A 96 21.88 -11.47 -11.91
N ARG A 97 22.09 -10.45 -12.75
CA ARG A 97 21.42 -9.15 -12.61
C ARG A 97 19.93 -9.21 -12.98
N ALA A 98 19.57 -9.99 -14.01
CA ALA A 98 18.18 -10.18 -14.40
C ALA A 98 17.37 -10.87 -13.29
N ASP A 99 17.92 -11.89 -12.64
CA ASP A 99 17.25 -12.61 -11.55
C ASP A 99 17.01 -11.71 -10.32
N SER A 100 18.02 -10.92 -9.92
CA SER A 100 17.88 -9.99 -8.79
C SER A 100 16.86 -8.86 -9.07
N LEU A 101 16.80 -8.35 -10.30
CA LEU A 101 15.81 -7.35 -10.71
C LEU A 101 14.41 -7.94 -10.88
N ALA A 102 14.28 -9.16 -11.39
CA ALA A 102 13.02 -9.86 -11.52
C ALA A 102 12.32 -10.02 -10.16
N HIS A 103 13.08 -10.32 -9.10
CA HIS A 103 12.55 -10.37 -7.74
C HIS A 103 12.08 -9.01 -7.21
N LEU A 104 12.75 -7.90 -7.57
CA LEU A 104 12.33 -6.55 -7.17
C LEU A 104 11.13 -6.04 -7.96
N LEU A 105 11.00 -6.46 -9.23
CA LEU A 105 9.89 -6.07 -10.12
C LEU A 105 8.68 -7.00 -10.00
N ALA A 106 8.80 -8.11 -9.27
CA ALA A 106 7.68 -9.01 -9.01
C ALA A 106 6.58 -8.25 -8.24
N ALA A 107 5.37 -8.30 -8.78
CA ALA A 107 4.21 -7.72 -8.11
C ALA A 107 4.00 -8.39 -6.75
N PRO A 108 3.60 -7.64 -5.71
CA PRO A 108 3.28 -8.23 -4.41
C PRO A 108 2.20 -9.31 -4.55
N ALA A 109 2.31 -10.39 -3.79
CA ALA A 109 1.41 -11.55 -3.87
C ALA A 109 -0.08 -11.20 -3.66
N ILE A 110 -0.40 -10.10 -2.97
CA ILE A 110 -1.77 -9.59 -2.80
C ILE A 110 -2.41 -9.11 -4.13
N THR A 111 -1.59 -8.85 -5.14
CA THR A 111 -2.03 -8.43 -6.48
C THR A 111 -2.32 -9.63 -7.38
N ASP A 112 -1.98 -10.84 -6.92
CA ASP A 112 -2.27 -12.07 -7.66
C ASP A 112 -3.80 -12.31 -7.67
N PRO A 113 -4.44 -12.40 -8.85
CA PRO A 113 -5.86 -12.67 -8.95
C PRO A 113 -6.27 -13.97 -8.26
N ALA A 114 -5.40 -15.00 -8.24
CA ALA A 114 -5.69 -16.26 -7.55
C ALA A 114 -5.75 -16.06 -6.03
N VAL A 115 -4.83 -15.29 -5.45
CA VAL A 115 -4.82 -14.94 -4.02
C VAL A 115 -6.06 -14.12 -3.65
N GLN A 116 -6.45 -13.16 -4.50
CA GLN A 116 -7.67 -12.37 -4.27
C GLN A 116 -8.95 -13.21 -4.33
N LEU A 117 -9.00 -14.21 -5.22
CA LEU A 117 -10.13 -15.14 -5.29
C LEU A 117 -10.21 -16.01 -4.04
N LEU A 118 -9.08 -16.58 -3.59
CA LEU A 118 -9.03 -17.38 -2.36
C LEU A 118 -9.49 -16.58 -1.13
N GLN A 119 -9.02 -15.34 -0.98
CA GLN A 119 -9.45 -14.47 0.12
C GLN A 119 -10.97 -14.18 0.10
N ARG A 120 -11.54 -13.99 -1.09
CA ARG A 120 -13.00 -13.80 -1.25
C ARG A 120 -13.79 -15.06 -0.90
N GLU A 121 -13.29 -16.24 -1.30
CA GLU A 121 -13.91 -17.52 -0.98
C GLU A 121 -13.87 -17.82 0.52
N GLU A 122 -12.76 -17.54 1.21
CA GLU A 122 -12.62 -17.69 2.66
C GLU A 122 -13.62 -16.84 3.44
N VAL A 123 -13.75 -15.55 3.11
CA VAL A 123 -14.72 -14.64 3.74
C VAL A 123 -16.15 -15.14 3.54
N SER A 124 -16.49 -15.57 2.31
CA SER A 124 -17.83 -16.09 2.02
C SER A 124 -18.13 -17.37 2.80
N SER A 125 -17.15 -18.26 2.94
CA SER A 125 -17.28 -19.53 3.66
C SER A 125 -17.46 -19.30 5.16
N PHE A 126 -16.72 -18.35 5.74
CA PHE A 126 -16.90 -17.94 7.13
C PHE A 126 -18.30 -17.39 7.39
N LEU A 127 -18.82 -16.51 6.52
CA LEU A 127 -20.16 -15.94 6.69
C LEU A 127 -21.27 -16.99 6.57
N VAL A 128 -21.10 -17.96 5.66
CA VAL A 128 -22.02 -19.10 5.54
C VAL A 128 -21.98 -19.96 6.81
N LEU A 129 -20.79 -20.32 7.28
CA LEU A 129 -20.61 -21.12 8.51
C LEU A 129 -21.16 -20.38 9.75
N ALA A 130 -20.87 -19.08 9.87
CA ALA A 130 -21.37 -18.23 10.95
C ALA A 130 -22.90 -18.18 10.94
N ARG A 131 -23.54 -18.07 9.77
CA ARG A 131 -25.01 -18.08 9.62
C ARG A 131 -25.65 -19.40 10.07
N HIS A 132 -24.95 -20.52 9.95
CA HIS A 132 -25.42 -21.82 10.42
C HIS A 132 -25.16 -22.05 11.92
N SER A 133 -24.27 -21.27 12.53
CA SER A 133 -24.00 -21.33 13.97
C SER A 133 -24.86 -20.32 14.73
N TYR A 134 -25.79 -20.80 15.55
CA TYR A 134 -26.66 -19.96 16.39
C TYR A 134 -25.94 -19.46 17.67
N SER A 135 -24.71 -18.96 17.53
CA SER A 135 -23.91 -18.47 18.65
C SER A 135 -23.87 -16.94 18.70
N GLN A 136 -23.80 -16.39 19.91
CA GLN A 136 -23.67 -14.94 20.11
C GLN A 136 -22.39 -14.38 19.46
N ALA A 137 -21.31 -15.17 19.45
CA ALA A 137 -20.05 -14.77 18.84
C ALA A 137 -20.14 -14.69 17.31
N ALA A 138 -20.81 -15.65 16.66
CA ALA A 138 -21.08 -15.61 15.23
C ALA A 138 -21.97 -14.42 14.85
N ALA A 139 -22.96 -14.07 15.68
CA ALA A 139 -23.79 -12.89 15.46
C ALA A 139 -22.96 -11.59 15.49
N TYR A 140 -22.05 -11.43 16.45
CA TYR A 140 -21.14 -10.28 16.48
C TYR A 140 -20.15 -10.28 15.31
N GLY A 141 -19.63 -11.45 14.89
CA GLY A 141 -18.75 -11.56 13.72
C GLY A 141 -19.44 -11.12 12.43
N ILE A 142 -20.67 -11.58 12.18
CA ILE A 142 -21.47 -11.15 11.01
C ILE A 142 -21.79 -9.66 11.07
N LEU A 143 -22.11 -9.14 12.26
CA LEU A 143 -22.39 -7.72 12.43
C LEU A 143 -21.14 -6.88 12.16
N LEU A 144 -19.98 -7.26 12.69
CA LEU A 144 -18.73 -6.55 12.42
C LEU A 144 -18.38 -6.53 10.93
N ASP A 145 -18.56 -7.65 10.22
CA ASP A 145 -18.33 -7.71 8.78
C ASP A 145 -19.22 -6.72 8.00
N ARG A 146 -20.51 -6.64 8.35
CA ARG A 146 -21.44 -5.67 7.72
C ARG A 146 -21.08 -4.21 7.93
N PHE A 147 -20.39 -3.89 9.03
CA PHE A 147 -19.93 -2.54 9.36
C PHE A 147 -18.43 -2.34 9.05
N ASN A 148 -17.86 -3.11 8.11
CA ASN A 148 -16.45 -3.03 7.72
C ASN A 148 -15.47 -3.07 8.91
N HIS A 149 -15.80 -3.87 9.93
CA HIS A 149 -15.05 -4.02 11.17
C HIS A 149 -14.92 -2.72 12.00
N ASP A 150 -15.81 -1.74 11.82
CA ASP A 150 -15.88 -0.54 12.67
C ASP A 150 -16.74 -0.78 13.93
N PRO A 151 -16.13 -0.88 15.12
CA PRO A 151 -16.87 -1.10 16.37
C PRO A 151 -17.63 0.13 16.84
N THR A 152 -17.26 1.34 16.41
CA THR A 152 -17.89 2.58 16.85
C THR A 152 -19.25 2.77 16.18
N GLU A 153 -19.31 2.50 14.88
CA GLU A 153 -20.54 2.51 14.10
C GLU A 153 -21.48 1.39 14.57
N LEU A 154 -20.94 0.19 14.80
CA LEU A 154 -21.71 -0.94 15.34
C LEU A 154 -22.28 -0.64 16.74
N ALA A 155 -21.52 -0.03 17.63
CA ALA A 155 -21.99 0.33 18.97
C ALA A 155 -23.14 1.35 18.90
N THR A 156 -23.02 2.32 18.00
CA THR A 156 -24.05 3.33 17.72
C THR A 156 -25.32 2.66 17.18
N TYR A 157 -25.19 1.74 16.23
CA TYR A 157 -26.32 0.98 15.68
C TYR A 157 -27.02 0.10 16.73
N LEU A 158 -26.26 -0.50 17.65
CA LEU A 158 -26.80 -1.30 18.74
C LEU A 158 -27.28 -0.46 19.95
N CYS A 159 -27.16 0.87 19.87
CA CYS A 159 -27.49 1.80 20.95
C CYS A 159 -26.79 1.47 22.28
N ILE A 160 -25.52 1.07 22.22
CA ILE A 160 -24.69 0.76 23.39
C ILE A 160 -23.41 1.60 23.40
N VAL A 161 -22.81 1.76 24.58
CA VAL A 161 -21.50 2.39 24.71
C VAL A 161 -20.42 1.48 24.09
N THR A 162 -19.45 2.06 23.39
CA THR A 162 -18.34 1.34 22.75
C THR A 162 -17.58 0.43 23.72
N SER A 163 -17.35 0.87 24.96
CA SER A 163 -16.74 0.05 26.02
C SER A 163 -17.55 -1.22 26.31
N THR A 164 -18.88 -1.12 26.30
CA THR A 164 -19.77 -2.27 26.52
C THR A 164 -19.72 -3.25 25.34
N LEU A 165 -19.59 -2.75 24.11
CA LEU A 165 -19.38 -3.59 22.93
C LEU A 165 -18.06 -4.38 23.05
N TYR A 166 -16.96 -3.71 23.39
CA TYR A 166 -15.66 -4.36 23.60
C TYR A 166 -15.69 -5.41 24.71
N ASP A 167 -16.34 -5.11 25.84
CA ASP A 167 -16.50 -6.08 26.92
C ASP A 167 -17.27 -7.31 26.41
N ARG A 168 -18.38 -7.12 25.69
CA ARG A 168 -19.17 -8.23 25.14
C ARG A 168 -18.40 -9.06 24.12
N LEU A 169 -17.65 -8.44 23.22
CA LEU A 169 -16.77 -9.11 22.26
C LEU A 169 -15.73 -9.96 22.99
N ARG A 170 -15.04 -9.37 23.98
CA ARG A 170 -14.04 -10.05 24.81
C ARG A 170 -14.63 -11.24 25.57
N TRP A 171 -15.84 -11.09 26.10
CA TRP A 171 -16.56 -12.20 26.72
C TRP A 171 -16.85 -13.28 25.68
N CYS A 172 -17.44 -12.94 24.53
CA CYS A 172 -17.76 -13.91 23.49
C CYS A 172 -16.53 -14.68 22.97
N THR A 173 -15.38 -14.02 22.80
CA THR A 173 -14.13 -14.70 22.42
C THR A 173 -13.63 -15.64 23.51
N ALA A 174 -13.67 -15.22 24.78
CA ALA A 174 -13.32 -16.08 25.91
C ALA A 174 -14.28 -17.27 26.04
N TRP A 175 -15.57 -17.09 25.73
CA TRP A 175 -16.56 -18.18 25.71
C TRP A 175 -16.30 -19.17 24.56
N ILE A 176 -15.85 -18.71 23.38
CA ILE A 176 -15.41 -19.61 22.30
C ILE A 176 -14.19 -20.44 22.74
N GLU A 177 -13.22 -19.81 23.40
CA GLU A 177 -12.03 -20.50 23.90
C GLU A 177 -12.33 -21.51 25.03
N TRP A 178 -13.33 -21.22 25.87
CA TRP A 178 -13.74 -22.10 26.97
C TRP A 178 -14.70 -23.19 26.56
N GLN A 179 -15.53 -22.95 25.55
CA GLN A 179 -16.41 -23.96 25.01
C GLN A 179 -15.59 -24.89 24.09
N SER A 180 -14.99 -25.94 24.68
CA SER A 180 -14.69 -27.17 23.92
C SER A 180 -15.92 -27.51 23.09
N SER A 181 -15.77 -27.61 21.78
CA SER A 181 -16.87 -27.32 20.87
C SER A 181 -18.04 -28.28 21.11
N LEU A 182 -19.28 -27.75 21.03
CA LEU A 182 -20.49 -28.58 20.98
C LEU A 182 -20.48 -29.54 19.77
N PHE A 183 -19.54 -29.34 18.85
CA PHE A 183 -19.39 -30.01 17.56
C PHE A 183 -18.14 -30.91 17.52
N ASP A 184 -17.52 -31.22 18.66
CA ASP A 184 -16.38 -32.16 18.79
C ASP A 184 -16.79 -33.63 18.55
N GLY A 185 -17.95 -33.87 17.91
CA GLY A 185 -18.52 -35.21 17.69
C GLY A 185 -19.24 -35.79 18.91
N ILE A 186 -19.35 -35.04 20.02
CA ILE A 186 -20.08 -35.47 21.22
C ILE A 186 -21.56 -35.15 21.05
N GLN A 187 -22.29 -36.06 20.39
CA GLN A 187 -23.75 -35.91 20.14
C GLN A 187 -24.63 -36.27 21.35
N VAL A 188 -24.03 -36.75 22.44
CA VAL A 188 -24.73 -37.22 23.64
C VAL A 188 -24.02 -36.68 24.86
N VAL A 189 -24.74 -35.88 25.65
CA VAL A 189 -24.28 -35.47 26.99
C VAL A 189 -24.15 -36.75 27.83
N PRO A 190 -22.98 -37.05 28.42
CA PRO A 190 -22.83 -38.21 29.29
C PRO A 190 -23.90 -38.21 30.37
N PHE A 191 -24.45 -39.39 30.69
CA PHE A 191 -25.49 -39.50 31.72
C PHE A 191 -25.02 -38.96 33.09
N ASP A 192 -23.70 -38.95 33.29
CA ASP A 192 -23.03 -38.54 34.51
C ASP A 192 -22.52 -37.09 34.44
N PHE A 193 -22.99 -36.30 33.47
CA PHE A 193 -22.61 -34.90 33.34
C PHE A 193 -23.09 -34.09 34.55
N GLU A 194 -22.14 -33.66 35.37
CA GLU A 194 -22.39 -32.67 36.41
C GLU A 194 -22.02 -31.28 35.89
N PRO A 195 -22.99 -30.35 35.78
CA PRO A 195 -22.67 -28.96 35.47
C PRO A 195 -21.67 -28.43 36.48
N THR A 196 -20.55 -27.86 36.01
CA THR A 196 -19.60 -27.20 36.91
C THR A 196 -20.35 -26.14 37.70
N LYS A 197 -20.38 -26.26 39.03
CA LYS A 197 -21.12 -25.33 39.91
C LYS A 197 -20.77 -23.91 39.52
N ALA A 198 -21.75 -23.16 39.03
CA ALA A 198 -21.58 -21.76 38.67
C ALA A 198 -20.91 -21.06 39.84
N ARG A 199 -19.71 -20.49 39.62
CA ARG A 199 -19.15 -19.57 40.61
C ARG A 199 -20.18 -18.45 40.71
N LEU A 200 -20.81 -18.33 41.89
CA LEU A 200 -21.65 -17.18 42.19
C LEU A 200 -20.78 -15.95 41.99
N LEU A 201 -20.97 -15.26 40.87
CA LEU A 201 -20.44 -13.93 40.69
C LEU A 201 -21.02 -13.12 41.85
N ARG A 202 -20.16 -12.68 42.78
CA ARG A 202 -20.57 -11.80 43.87
C ARG A 202 -21.36 -10.67 43.22
N PRO A 203 -22.64 -10.46 43.57
CA PRO A 203 -23.35 -9.32 43.06
C PRO A 203 -22.53 -8.10 43.44
N ARG A 204 -22.17 -7.27 42.46
CA ARG A 204 -21.69 -5.92 42.77
C ARG A 204 -22.85 -5.27 43.52
N LEU A 205 -22.69 -5.12 44.83
CA LEU A 205 -23.55 -4.30 45.66
C LEU A 205 -23.41 -2.86 45.13
N HIS A 206 -24.18 -2.53 44.09
CA HIS A 206 -24.67 -1.18 43.98
C HIS A 206 -25.61 -1.01 45.17
N SER A 207 -25.20 -0.16 46.11
CA SER A 207 -26.05 0.32 47.18
C SER A 207 -27.21 1.10 46.56
N ALA A 208 -28.20 0.38 46.06
CA ALA A 208 -29.53 0.89 45.81
C ALA A 208 -30.33 0.62 47.08
N GLU A 209 -30.86 1.68 47.66
CA GLU A 209 -31.75 1.62 48.81
C GLU A 209 -32.91 0.63 48.55
N PRO A 210 -33.35 -0.14 49.56
CA PRO A 210 -34.41 -1.12 49.38
C PRO A 210 -35.75 -0.41 49.16
N VAL A 211 -36.18 -0.31 47.90
CA VAL A 211 -37.59 -0.08 47.59
C VAL A 211 -38.32 -1.40 47.81
N ALA A 212 -39.30 -1.35 48.70
CA ALA A 212 -40.07 -2.47 49.20
C ALA A 212 -40.67 -3.37 48.09
N ASP A 213 -40.59 -4.68 48.34
CA ASP A 213 -41.53 -5.74 47.95
C ASP A 213 -42.37 -5.50 46.68
N ALA A 214 -41.73 -5.67 45.53
CA ALA A 214 -42.44 -5.99 44.30
C ALA A 214 -41.71 -7.13 43.60
N GLN A 215 -42.14 -8.36 43.90
CA GLN A 215 -41.77 -9.53 43.10
C GLN A 215 -42.33 -9.31 41.69
N LEU A 216 -41.46 -8.97 40.73
CA LEU A 216 -41.81 -8.83 39.31
C LEU A 216 -42.12 -10.22 38.73
N ALA A 217 -43.31 -10.74 39.06
CA ALA A 217 -43.87 -11.89 38.36
C ALA A 217 -44.27 -11.43 36.96
N TRP A 218 -43.73 -12.09 35.94
CA TRP A 218 -44.17 -11.93 34.56
C TRP A 218 -45.57 -12.56 34.47
N PRO A 219 -46.63 -11.82 34.08
CA PRO A 219 -47.93 -12.42 33.90
C PRO A 219 -47.89 -13.30 32.63
N PHE A 220 -47.66 -14.59 32.81
CA PHE A 220 -47.91 -15.57 31.75
C PHE A 220 -49.41 -15.85 31.74
N SER A 221 -50.14 -15.14 30.88
CA SER A 221 -51.50 -15.52 30.51
C SER A 221 -51.43 -16.81 29.70
N PHE A 222 -51.63 -17.95 30.35
CA PHE A 222 -51.88 -19.21 29.66
C PHE A 222 -53.27 -19.15 29.02
N MET A 223 -53.31 -18.90 27.71
CA MET A 223 -54.47 -19.16 26.88
C MET A 223 -54.29 -20.57 26.31
N LEU A 224 -54.96 -21.55 26.91
CA LEU A 224 -55.17 -22.88 26.33
C LEU A 224 -56.51 -22.87 25.56
N PRO A 225 -56.63 -23.69 24.50
CA PRO A 225 -57.64 -23.59 23.45
C PRO A 225 -59.07 -23.89 23.89
#